data_AF-X0S4C7-F1
#
_entry.id   AF-X0S4C7-F1
#
_cell.length_a   1.000
_cell.length_b   1.000
_cell.length_c   1.000
_cell.angle_alpha   90.00
_cell.angle_beta   90.00
_cell.angle_gamma   90.00
#
_symmetry.space_group_name_H-M   'P 1'
#
loop_
_entity.id
_entity.type
_entity.pdbx_description
1 polymer ?
#
loop_
_entity_poly.entity_id
_entity_poly.type
_entity_poly.pdbx_seq_one_letter_code
_entity_poly.pdbx_strand_id
1 'polypeptide(L)'
;MGIENLTALEIKEKVARKEISAREVAAEVIKNVKALEPKIEAFMLVDEEGALAAAEAVDKKIAAGRPLGRLAGVPLAVKDNMATRGKPTTCSSKILGNFRPPYDAHIVERINAEDGVIVGKTNLDEFAMGSSTENSAFKTTKNPWDTSRIPGGSSGGSAACVASRALPLSLGSDTGGSIRQPASHCGVIGFKPTYGRVSRYGLVAFASSLDQIGPFARTAGDAALIMEVIAGHDRRDSTSSRRSVPGYLAALDSASVSGRRFGIPKEYFGEGLDEEVKKSVLGAAEVFKSAGAEI
;
A
#
# COMPACT_ATOMS: atom_id res chain seq x y z
N MET A 1 0.72 2.18 24.40
CA MET A 1 0.15 2.68 23.13
C MET A 1 -0.05 1.46 22.24
N GLY A 2 -1.26 1.24 21.70
CA GLY A 2 -1.55 0.02 20.93
C GLY A 2 -0.82 -0.02 19.58
N ILE A 3 -0.62 -1.23 19.04
CA ILE A 3 0.12 -1.48 17.78
C ILE A 3 -0.49 -0.73 16.59
N GLU A 4 -1.80 -0.49 16.60
CA GLU A 4 -2.54 0.27 15.60
C GLU A 4 -2.08 1.73 15.44
N ASN A 5 -1.41 2.29 16.45
CA ASN A 5 -0.89 3.66 16.40
C ASN A 5 0.57 3.73 15.94
N LEU A 6 1.28 2.61 15.90
CA LEU A 6 2.67 2.56 15.46
C LEU A 6 2.76 2.62 13.94
N THR A 7 3.70 3.43 13.44
CA THR A 7 4.14 3.46 12.04
C THR A 7 4.90 2.17 11.69
N ALA A 8 5.06 1.88 10.40
CA ALA A 8 5.88 0.76 9.96
C ALA A 8 7.34 0.89 10.41
N LEU A 9 7.88 2.12 10.37
CA LEU A 9 9.23 2.41 10.87
C LEU A 9 9.38 2.12 12.37
N GLU A 10 8.42 2.56 13.19
CA GLU A 10 8.44 2.28 14.64
C GLU A 10 8.28 0.79 14.94
N ILE A 11 7.40 0.08 14.23
CA ILE A 11 7.24 -1.38 14.38
C ILE A 11 8.57 -2.08 14.10
N LYS A 12 9.20 -1.77 12.97
CA LYS A 12 10.50 -2.33 12.58
C LYS A 12 11.56 -2.10 13.66
N GLU A 13 11.65 -0.87 14.18
CA GLU A 13 12.63 -0.49 15.20
C GLU A 13 12.40 -1.26 16.51
N LYS A 14 11.15 -1.34 16.97
CA LYS A 14 10.79 -2.03 18.21
C LYS A 14 11.00 -3.54 18.12
N VAL A 15 10.68 -4.15 16.99
CA VAL A 15 10.96 -5.56 16.71
C VAL A 15 12.46 -5.83 16.70
N ALA A 16 13.25 -5.01 15.99
CA ALA A 16 14.70 -5.15 15.95
C ALA A 16 15.35 -5.02 17.34
N ARG A 17 14.78 -4.20 18.23
CA ARG A 17 15.23 -4.02 19.62
C ARG A 17 14.69 -5.07 20.59
N LYS A 18 13.87 -6.03 20.13
CA LYS A 18 13.18 -7.02 20.98
C LYS A 18 12.27 -6.38 22.06
N GLU A 19 11.78 -5.17 21.81
CA GLU A 19 10.81 -4.50 22.70
C GLU A 19 9.41 -5.13 22.55
N ILE A 20 9.10 -5.61 21.35
CA ILE A 20 7.92 -6.41 20.98
C ILE A 20 8.39 -7.47 19.98
N SER A 21 7.81 -8.68 20.01
CA SER A 21 8.11 -9.69 18.97
C SER A 21 7.34 -9.40 17.68
N ALA A 22 7.88 -9.85 16.54
CA ALA A 22 7.15 -9.81 15.27
C ALA A 22 5.85 -10.63 15.36
N ARG A 23 5.87 -11.75 16.08
CA ARG A 23 4.70 -12.61 16.28
C ARG A 23 3.59 -11.94 17.08
N GLU A 24 3.92 -11.17 18.12
CA GLU A 24 2.96 -10.32 18.85
C GLU A 24 2.37 -9.23 17.94
N VAL A 25 3.22 -8.58 17.14
CA VAL A 25 2.77 -7.57 16.16
C VAL A 25 1.76 -8.17 15.17
N ALA A 26 2.09 -9.30 14.56
CA ALA A 26 1.22 -9.96 13.60
C ALA A 26 -0.11 -10.41 14.25
N ALA A 27 -0.06 -10.96 15.48
CA ALA A 27 -1.25 -11.39 16.19
C ALA A 27 -2.24 -10.24 16.45
N GLU A 28 -1.74 -9.11 16.94
CA GLU A 28 -2.60 -7.96 17.24
C GLU A 28 -3.14 -7.32 15.96
N VAL A 29 -2.33 -7.25 14.89
CA VAL A 29 -2.82 -6.77 13.59
C VAL A 29 -3.92 -7.68 13.03
N ILE A 30 -3.76 -9.00 13.08
CA ILE A 30 -4.80 -9.94 12.63
C ILE A 30 -6.08 -9.77 13.43
N LYS A 31 -5.98 -9.58 14.75
CA LYS A 31 -7.11 -9.30 15.62
C LYS A 31 -7.81 -7.99 15.23
N ASN A 32 -7.05 -6.92 14.98
CA ASN A 32 -7.58 -5.63 14.53
C ASN A 32 -8.29 -5.74 13.17
N VAL A 33 -7.68 -6.45 12.22
CA VAL A 33 -8.29 -6.73 10.90
C VAL A 33 -9.62 -7.47 11.08
N LYS A 34 -9.65 -8.57 11.84
CA LYS A 34 -10.88 -9.35 12.08
C LYS A 34 -11.98 -8.53 12.77
N ALA A 35 -11.63 -7.62 13.67
CA ALA A 35 -12.59 -6.75 14.35
C ALA A 35 -13.21 -5.69 13.41
N LEU A 36 -12.46 -5.25 12.39
CA LEU A 36 -12.89 -4.23 11.43
C LEU A 36 -13.65 -4.81 10.23
N GLU A 37 -13.34 -6.03 9.81
CA GLU A 37 -13.92 -6.65 8.60
C GLU A 37 -15.46 -6.65 8.57
N PRO A 38 -16.21 -6.92 9.65
CA PRO A 38 -17.68 -6.86 9.63
C PRO A 38 -18.25 -5.47 9.28
N LYS A 39 -17.45 -4.40 9.41
CA LYS A 39 -17.86 -3.02 9.14
C LYS A 39 -17.28 -2.46 7.86
N ILE A 40 -16.04 -2.80 7.53
CA ILE A 40 -15.27 -2.17 6.44
C ILE A 40 -15.15 -3.06 5.21
N GLU A 41 -15.12 -4.39 5.39
CA GLU A 41 -15.05 -5.35 4.28
C GLU A 41 -13.85 -5.12 3.34
N ALA A 42 -12.66 -4.86 3.88
CA ALA A 42 -11.46 -4.48 3.13
C ALA A 42 -10.64 -5.68 2.59
N PHE A 43 -10.77 -6.89 3.13
CA PHE A 43 -9.90 -8.02 2.78
C PHE A 43 -10.59 -9.14 2.01
N MET A 44 -10.07 -9.55 0.86
CA MET A 44 -10.47 -10.81 0.20
C MET A 44 -9.96 -12.05 0.92
N LEU A 45 -8.79 -11.95 1.56
CA LEU A 45 -8.16 -13.02 2.33
C LEU A 45 -7.43 -12.43 3.52
N VAL A 46 -7.61 -13.03 4.70
CA VAL A 46 -6.75 -12.82 5.86
C VAL A 46 -5.97 -14.11 6.08
N ASP A 47 -4.66 -14.10 5.81
CA ASP A 47 -3.79 -15.27 5.86
C ASP A 47 -3.14 -15.40 7.24
N GLU A 48 -3.96 -15.69 8.25
CA GLU A 48 -3.52 -15.74 9.65
C GLU A 48 -2.35 -16.72 9.84
N GLU A 49 -2.47 -17.97 9.39
CA GLU A 49 -1.41 -18.96 9.55
C GLU A 49 -0.11 -18.51 8.85
N GLY A 50 -0.19 -18.03 7.62
CA GLY A 50 0.97 -17.57 6.86
C GLY A 50 1.65 -16.35 7.49
N ALA A 51 0.86 -15.38 7.95
CA ALA A 51 1.38 -14.17 8.58
C ALA A 51 2.07 -14.47 9.92
N LEU A 52 1.48 -15.35 10.72
CA LEU A 52 2.06 -15.76 12.00
C LEU A 52 3.34 -16.57 11.81
N ALA A 53 3.39 -17.47 10.83
CA ALA A 53 4.59 -18.22 10.49
C ALA A 53 5.72 -17.33 9.97
N ALA A 54 5.39 -16.33 9.12
CA ALA A 54 6.37 -15.35 8.63
C ALA A 54 6.94 -14.52 9.79
N ALA A 55 6.08 -14.06 10.70
CA ALA A 55 6.51 -13.31 11.87
C ALA A 55 7.40 -14.13 12.82
N GLU A 56 7.05 -15.40 13.09
CA GLU A 56 7.90 -16.31 13.87
C GLU A 56 9.27 -16.55 13.21
N ALA A 57 9.35 -16.55 11.88
CA ALA A 57 10.62 -16.65 11.18
C ALA A 57 11.52 -15.43 11.42
N VAL A 58 10.94 -14.23 11.51
CA VAL A 58 11.65 -13.00 11.89
C VAL A 58 12.17 -13.11 13.32
N ASP A 59 11.34 -13.53 14.28
CA ASP A 59 11.75 -13.70 15.68
C ASP A 59 12.90 -14.72 15.82
N LYS A 60 12.84 -15.83 15.06
CA LYS A 60 13.94 -16.82 15.01
C LYS A 60 15.22 -16.23 14.43
N LYS A 61 15.15 -15.40 13.39
CA LYS A 61 16.33 -14.69 12.83
C LYS A 61 16.95 -13.76 13.88
N ILE A 62 16.12 -13.01 14.61
CA ILE A 62 16.53 -12.11 15.69
C ILE A 62 17.21 -12.88 16.82
N ALA A 63 16.61 -14.00 17.26
CA ALA A 63 17.19 -14.85 18.30
C ALA A 63 18.55 -15.45 17.89
N ALA A 64 18.69 -15.80 16.61
CA ALA A 64 19.93 -16.33 16.03
C ALA A 64 20.97 -15.25 15.67
N GLY A 65 20.71 -13.96 15.95
CA GLY A 65 21.63 -12.85 15.62
C GLY A 65 21.87 -12.66 14.12
N ARG A 66 20.94 -13.08 13.26
CA ARG A 66 21.06 -12.95 11.81
C ARG A 66 20.67 -11.54 11.35
N PRO A 67 21.23 -11.05 10.22
CA PRO A 67 20.80 -9.79 9.62
C PRO A 67 19.29 -9.78 9.35
N LEU A 68 18.66 -8.64 9.60
CA LEU A 68 17.25 -8.41 9.39
C LEU A 68 17.00 -7.63 8.11
N GLY A 69 15.95 -7.98 7.39
CA GLY A 69 15.45 -7.22 6.25
C GLY A 69 14.86 -5.86 6.65
N ARG A 70 14.65 -5.02 5.64
CA ARG A 70 14.15 -3.66 5.80
C ARG A 70 12.74 -3.58 6.37
N LEU A 71 11.94 -4.64 6.22
CA LEU A 71 10.57 -4.75 6.72
C LEU A 71 10.43 -5.74 7.88
N ALA A 72 11.52 -6.10 8.57
CA ALA A 72 11.49 -7.11 9.63
C ALA A 72 10.33 -6.92 10.62
N GLY A 73 9.36 -7.83 10.56
CA GLY A 73 8.18 -7.87 11.43
C GLY A 73 7.09 -6.84 11.09
N VAL A 74 7.25 -6.06 10.02
CA VAL A 74 6.28 -5.06 9.58
C VAL A 74 5.11 -5.75 8.88
N PRO A 75 3.87 -5.61 9.38
CA PRO A 75 2.69 -6.17 8.74
C PRO A 75 2.22 -5.29 7.58
N LEU A 76 1.80 -5.93 6.49
CA LEU A 76 1.24 -5.26 5.32
C LEU A 76 0.24 -6.13 4.57
N ALA A 77 -0.54 -5.53 3.67
CA ALA A 77 -1.41 -6.24 2.74
C ALA A 77 -1.09 -5.93 1.28
N VAL A 78 -1.45 -6.85 0.38
CA VAL A 78 -1.31 -6.65 -1.07
C VAL A 78 -2.68 -6.74 -1.74
N LYS A 79 -2.94 -5.92 -2.77
CA LYS A 79 -4.20 -5.99 -3.52
C LYS A 79 -4.39 -7.35 -4.17
N ASP A 80 -5.63 -7.84 -4.22
CA ASP A 80 -5.94 -9.20 -4.68
C ASP A 80 -5.73 -9.44 -6.19
N ASN A 81 -5.26 -8.45 -6.95
CA ASN A 81 -4.76 -8.61 -8.32
C ASN A 81 -3.24 -8.85 -8.40
N MET A 82 -2.57 -9.08 -7.28
CA MET A 82 -1.16 -9.47 -7.22
C MET A 82 -1.05 -10.97 -6.92
N ALA A 83 -0.26 -11.69 -7.72
CA ALA A 83 -0.03 -13.11 -7.53
C ALA A 83 0.74 -13.39 -6.23
N THR A 84 0.23 -14.31 -5.43
CA THR A 84 0.88 -14.84 -4.21
C THR A 84 0.77 -16.35 -4.27
N ARG A 85 1.91 -17.05 -4.27
CA ARG A 85 2.00 -18.48 -4.52
C ARG A 85 1.11 -19.28 -3.58
N GLY A 86 0.27 -20.14 -4.17
CA GLY A 86 -0.61 -21.05 -3.44
C GLY A 86 -1.78 -20.40 -2.70
N LYS A 87 -1.85 -19.05 -2.65
CA LYS A 87 -2.94 -18.32 -2.00
C LYS A 87 -3.96 -17.83 -3.05
N PRO A 88 -5.27 -17.75 -2.73
CA PRO A 88 -6.29 -17.22 -3.64
C PRO A 88 -5.92 -15.86 -4.21
N THR A 89 -5.86 -15.70 -5.53
CA THR A 89 -5.75 -14.39 -6.23
C THR A 89 -6.95 -14.31 -7.17
N THR A 90 -7.97 -13.54 -6.82
CA THR A 90 -9.26 -13.56 -7.52
C THR A 90 -9.49 -12.31 -8.38
N CYS A 91 -8.71 -11.25 -8.17
CA CYS A 91 -8.99 -9.93 -8.75
C CYS A 91 -10.41 -9.44 -8.44
N SER A 92 -10.98 -9.85 -7.31
CA SER A 92 -12.39 -9.67 -6.94
C SER A 92 -13.39 -10.13 -8.02
N SER A 93 -12.99 -11.14 -8.81
CA SER A 93 -13.81 -11.75 -9.85
C SER A 93 -14.16 -13.20 -9.53
N LYS A 94 -15.38 -13.61 -9.87
CA LYS A 94 -15.78 -15.02 -9.86
C LYS A 94 -15.02 -15.85 -10.90
N ILE A 95 -14.53 -15.23 -11.98
CA ILE A 95 -13.73 -15.91 -13.03
C ILE A 95 -12.46 -16.53 -12.44
N LEU A 96 -11.80 -15.85 -11.50
CA LEU A 96 -10.58 -16.31 -10.84
C LEU A 96 -10.80 -16.81 -9.40
N GLY A 97 -12.04 -17.06 -8.97
CA GLY A 97 -12.35 -17.45 -7.57
C GLY A 97 -11.57 -18.69 -7.09
N ASN A 98 -11.34 -19.65 -7.98
CA ASN A 98 -10.58 -20.88 -7.70
C ASN A 98 -9.10 -20.79 -8.09
N PHE A 99 -8.63 -19.64 -8.59
CA PHE A 99 -7.25 -19.48 -9.01
C PHE A 99 -6.31 -19.43 -7.80
N ARG A 100 -5.26 -20.24 -7.86
CA ARG A 100 -4.14 -20.27 -6.92
C ARG A 100 -2.86 -20.15 -7.74
N PRO A 101 -2.21 -18.98 -7.80
CA PRO A 101 -1.01 -18.80 -8.62
C PRO A 101 0.08 -19.80 -8.22
N PRO A 102 0.79 -20.44 -9.18
CA PRO A 102 1.95 -21.27 -8.88
C PRO A 102 3.24 -20.45 -8.75
N TYR A 103 3.13 -19.12 -8.59
CA TYR A 103 4.25 -18.20 -8.51
C TYR A 103 3.88 -16.95 -7.69
N ASP A 104 4.91 -16.23 -7.24
CA ASP A 104 4.77 -14.96 -6.54
C ASP A 104 4.99 -13.80 -7.52
N ALA A 105 4.24 -12.72 -7.34
CA ALA A 105 4.57 -11.45 -7.98
C ALA A 105 5.95 -10.97 -7.49
N HIS A 106 6.67 -10.23 -8.32
CA HIS A 106 8.02 -9.77 -7.97
C HIS A 106 8.05 -8.97 -6.66
N ILE A 107 7.03 -8.15 -6.43
CA ILE A 107 6.88 -7.38 -5.18
C ILE A 107 6.72 -8.29 -3.96
N VAL A 108 6.02 -9.42 -4.08
CA VAL A 108 5.81 -10.39 -2.99
C VAL A 108 7.13 -11.07 -2.65
N GLU A 109 7.90 -11.49 -3.66
CA GLU A 109 9.24 -12.05 -3.47
C GLU A 109 10.15 -11.08 -2.70
N ARG A 110 10.12 -9.79 -3.04
CA ARG A 110 10.94 -8.76 -2.39
C ARG A 110 10.50 -8.45 -0.97
N ILE A 111 9.20 -8.36 -0.72
CA ILE A 111 8.66 -8.18 0.64
C ILE A 111 9.10 -9.33 1.54
N ASN A 112 8.95 -10.57 1.07
CA ASN A 112 9.35 -11.75 1.83
C ASN A 112 10.87 -11.80 2.07
N ALA A 113 11.68 -11.44 1.07
CA ALA A 113 13.13 -11.37 1.21
C ALA A 113 13.58 -10.31 2.22
N GLU A 114 12.80 -9.24 2.38
CA GLU A 114 13.05 -8.15 3.32
C GLU A 114 12.30 -8.33 4.66
N ASP A 115 11.87 -9.55 4.99
CA ASP A 115 11.26 -9.93 6.27
C ASP A 115 9.90 -9.26 6.59
N GLY A 116 9.19 -8.79 5.56
CA GLY A 116 7.84 -8.25 5.68
C GLY A 116 6.78 -9.35 5.90
N VAL A 117 5.74 -9.01 6.65
CA VAL A 117 4.66 -9.95 7.00
C VAL A 117 3.40 -9.62 6.20
N ILE A 118 3.13 -10.37 5.14
CA ILE A 118 1.90 -10.20 4.34
C ILE A 118 0.72 -10.81 5.10
N VAL A 119 -0.13 -9.96 5.67
CA VAL A 119 -1.31 -10.34 6.47
C VAL A 119 -2.45 -10.85 5.60
N GLY A 120 -2.54 -10.41 4.35
CA GLY A 120 -3.64 -10.79 3.50
C GLY A 120 -3.73 -10.06 2.17
N LYS A 121 -4.85 -10.30 1.50
CA LYS A 121 -5.20 -9.75 0.19
C LYS A 121 -6.34 -8.76 0.33
N THR A 122 -6.20 -7.53 -0.16
CA THR A 122 -7.27 -6.52 -0.07
C THR A 122 -8.23 -6.59 -1.25
N ASN A 123 -9.50 -6.27 -1.00
CA ASN A 123 -10.56 -6.13 -2.00
C ASN A 123 -10.29 -4.99 -2.99
N LEU A 124 -10.92 -5.09 -4.16
CA LEU A 124 -10.78 -4.20 -5.29
C LEU A 124 -12.04 -4.24 -6.16
N ASP A 125 -12.21 -3.25 -7.05
CA ASP A 125 -13.13 -3.43 -8.18
C ASP A 125 -12.67 -4.63 -9.03
N GLU A 126 -13.62 -5.39 -9.55
CA GLU A 126 -13.36 -6.57 -10.37
C GLU A 126 -12.37 -6.24 -11.51
N PHE A 127 -11.27 -7.00 -11.61
CA PHE A 127 -10.16 -6.78 -12.55
C PHE A 127 -9.56 -5.37 -12.54
N ALA A 128 -9.62 -4.68 -11.41
CA ALA A 128 -9.19 -3.30 -11.23
C ALA A 128 -10.01 -2.26 -12.03
N MET A 129 -11.18 -2.64 -12.56
CA MET A 129 -12.04 -1.80 -13.40
C MET A 129 -13.16 -1.14 -12.59
N GLY A 130 -12.88 0.05 -12.07
CA GLY A 130 -13.84 0.84 -11.32
C GLY A 130 -13.14 1.91 -10.49
N SER A 131 -13.95 2.76 -9.87
CA SER A 131 -13.49 3.87 -9.02
C SER A 131 -14.24 3.95 -7.70
N SER A 132 -14.86 2.85 -7.26
CA SER A 132 -15.61 2.79 -5.99
C SER A 132 -15.43 1.50 -5.19
N THR A 133 -14.85 0.44 -5.76
CA THR A 133 -14.77 -0.91 -5.18
C THR A 133 -16.11 -1.63 -5.04
N GLU A 134 -17.20 -1.03 -5.54
CA GLU A 134 -18.54 -1.64 -5.53
C GLU A 134 -18.70 -2.74 -6.58
N ASN A 135 -17.86 -2.75 -7.64
CA ASN A 135 -17.90 -3.79 -8.67
C ASN A 135 -17.28 -5.11 -8.23
N SER A 136 -16.75 -5.21 -7.00
CA SER A 136 -16.25 -6.49 -6.48
C SER A 136 -17.36 -7.54 -6.49
N ALA A 137 -17.09 -8.71 -7.09
CA ALA A 137 -18.08 -9.77 -7.22
C ALA A 137 -18.40 -10.49 -5.88
N PHE A 138 -17.73 -10.11 -4.79
CA PHE A 138 -17.81 -10.80 -3.50
C PHE A 138 -18.37 -9.92 -2.38
N LYS A 139 -17.97 -8.65 -2.31
CA LYS A 139 -18.36 -7.73 -1.23
C LYS A 139 -17.98 -6.29 -1.53
N THR A 140 -18.69 -5.35 -0.91
CA THR A 140 -18.46 -3.92 -1.08
C THR A 140 -17.68 -3.34 0.09
N THR A 141 -16.44 -2.92 -0.17
CA THR A 141 -15.65 -2.20 0.86
C THR A 141 -16.26 -0.84 1.14
N LYS A 142 -16.27 -0.43 2.41
CA LYS A 142 -16.81 0.86 2.87
C LYS A 142 -15.71 1.82 3.30
N ASN A 143 -15.97 3.13 3.23
CA ASN A 143 -15.00 4.13 3.69
C ASN A 143 -14.91 4.16 5.23
N PRO A 144 -13.70 4.08 5.83
CA PRO A 144 -13.55 4.14 7.29
C PRO A 144 -13.99 5.47 7.94
N TRP A 145 -14.01 6.58 7.18
CA TRP A 145 -14.47 7.88 7.69
C TRP A 145 -16.00 8.01 7.72
N ASP A 146 -16.69 7.30 6.83
CA ASP A 146 -18.15 7.27 6.74
C ASP A 146 -18.58 5.97 6.04
N THR A 147 -19.13 5.02 6.79
CA THR A 147 -19.47 3.69 6.25
C THR A 147 -20.65 3.71 5.26
N SER A 148 -21.31 4.85 5.06
CA SER A 148 -22.30 5.04 4.00
C SER A 148 -21.67 5.39 2.64
N ARG A 149 -20.35 5.64 2.60
CA ARG A 149 -19.62 6.12 1.41
C ARG A 149 -18.61 5.10 0.89
N ILE A 150 -18.24 5.31 -0.36
CA ILE A 150 -17.23 4.52 -1.07
C ILE A 150 -15.81 4.85 -0.56
N PRO A 151 -14.90 3.87 -0.51
CA PRO A 151 -13.49 4.09 -0.24
C PRO A 151 -12.72 4.56 -1.49
N GLY A 152 -13.40 4.78 -2.61
CA GLY A 152 -12.79 4.94 -3.93
C GLY A 152 -12.46 3.60 -4.59
N GLY A 153 -11.81 3.63 -5.74
CA GLY A 153 -11.41 2.43 -6.47
C GLY A 153 -10.30 2.65 -7.51
N SER A 154 -9.69 1.58 -8.02
CA SER A 154 -10.03 0.20 -7.72
C SER A 154 -9.30 -0.39 -6.53
N SER A 155 -8.42 0.33 -5.84
CA SER A 155 -7.71 -0.18 -4.65
C SER A 155 -8.38 0.25 -3.34
N GLY A 156 -9.72 0.27 -3.28
CA GLY A 156 -10.45 0.75 -2.10
C GLY A 156 -10.19 -0.07 -0.84
N GLY A 157 -10.08 -1.40 -0.95
CA GLY A 157 -9.68 -2.26 0.18
C GLY A 157 -8.29 -1.90 0.73
N SER A 158 -7.34 -1.60 -0.16
CA SER A 158 -5.97 -1.22 0.20
C SER A 158 -5.94 0.11 0.96
N ALA A 159 -6.70 1.11 0.52
CA ALA A 159 -6.79 2.40 1.20
C ALA A 159 -7.54 2.28 2.53
N ALA A 160 -8.68 1.58 2.54
CA ALA A 160 -9.53 1.42 3.71
C ALA A 160 -8.82 0.68 4.87
N CYS A 161 -8.01 -0.35 4.59
CA CYS A 161 -7.30 -1.08 5.66
C CYS A 161 -6.22 -0.21 6.33
N VAL A 162 -5.57 0.69 5.59
CA VAL A 162 -4.58 1.62 6.14
C VAL A 162 -5.27 2.76 6.91
N ALA A 163 -6.34 3.33 6.35
CA ALA A 163 -7.10 4.42 6.95
C ALA A 163 -7.79 4.02 8.26
N SER A 164 -8.29 2.79 8.35
CA SER A 164 -8.85 2.21 9.58
C SER A 164 -7.80 1.79 10.61
N ARG A 165 -6.51 2.01 10.33
CA ARG A 165 -5.37 1.60 11.17
C ARG A 165 -5.32 0.09 11.46
N ALA A 166 -5.92 -0.72 10.59
CA ALA A 166 -5.85 -2.18 10.70
C ALA A 166 -4.40 -2.66 10.58
N LEU A 167 -3.62 -2.02 9.69
CA LEU A 167 -2.20 -2.25 9.49
C LEU A 167 -1.51 -0.98 8.94
N PRO A 168 -0.17 -0.85 8.98
CA PRO A 168 0.53 0.37 8.60
C PRO A 168 0.70 0.57 7.08
N LEU A 169 0.73 -0.51 6.30
CA LEU A 169 1.10 -0.50 4.89
C LEU A 169 0.21 -1.40 4.04
N SER A 170 -0.18 -0.93 2.86
CA SER A 170 -0.72 -1.83 1.83
C SER A 170 -0.22 -1.44 0.45
N LEU A 171 -0.40 -2.33 -0.53
CA LEU A 171 -0.06 -2.08 -1.93
C LEU A 171 -1.31 -2.14 -2.80
N GLY A 172 -1.41 -1.21 -3.74
CA GLY A 172 -2.43 -1.20 -4.79
C GLY A 172 -1.83 -1.17 -6.19
N SER A 173 -2.70 -1.05 -7.18
CA SER A 173 -2.34 -0.79 -8.58
C SER A 173 -3.04 0.48 -9.06
N ASP A 174 -2.36 1.34 -9.80
CA ASP A 174 -2.90 2.57 -10.39
C ASP A 174 -2.75 2.52 -11.90
N THR A 175 -3.89 2.53 -12.59
CA THR A 175 -3.97 2.55 -14.06
C THR A 175 -4.48 3.92 -14.52
N GLY A 176 -5.56 4.41 -13.91
CA GLY A 176 -6.19 5.70 -14.21
C GLY A 176 -6.42 6.56 -12.97
N GLY A 177 -5.74 6.32 -11.86
CA GLY A 177 -6.00 6.93 -10.55
C GLY A 177 -6.25 5.93 -9.42
N SER A 178 -6.17 4.63 -9.71
CA SER A 178 -6.64 3.57 -8.82
C SER A 178 -5.83 3.36 -7.52
N ILE A 179 -4.76 4.14 -7.30
CA ILE A 179 -4.12 4.32 -5.97
C ILE A 179 -4.45 5.71 -5.42
N ARG A 180 -4.24 6.76 -6.22
CA ARG A 180 -4.35 8.15 -5.78
C ARG A 180 -5.78 8.54 -5.37
N GLN A 181 -6.79 8.07 -6.10
CA GLN A 181 -8.18 8.39 -5.81
C GLN A 181 -8.68 7.71 -4.52
N PRO A 182 -8.46 6.41 -4.27
CA PRO A 182 -8.75 5.81 -2.97
C PRO A 182 -7.98 6.46 -1.82
N ALA A 183 -6.71 6.83 -2.06
CA ALA A 183 -5.89 7.51 -1.04
C ALA A 183 -6.50 8.85 -0.63
N SER A 184 -6.97 9.63 -1.61
CA SER A 184 -7.70 10.88 -1.39
C SER A 184 -9.02 10.65 -0.63
N HIS A 185 -9.82 9.65 -1.01
CA HIS A 185 -11.12 9.39 -0.38
C HIS A 185 -11.01 8.85 1.05
N CYS A 186 -9.94 8.11 1.36
CA CYS A 186 -9.70 7.54 2.69
C CYS A 186 -8.73 8.37 3.54
N GLY A 187 -8.24 9.51 3.06
CA GLY A 187 -7.35 10.40 3.82
C GLY A 187 -6.01 9.76 4.20
N VAL A 188 -5.41 9.00 3.29
CA VAL A 188 -4.10 8.34 3.48
C VAL A 188 -3.11 8.75 2.39
N ILE A 189 -1.82 8.47 2.60
CA ILE A 189 -0.82 8.67 1.56
C ILE A 189 -0.91 7.50 0.59
N GLY A 190 -1.08 7.79 -0.69
CA GLY A 190 -0.94 6.82 -1.76
C GLY A 190 -0.56 7.50 -3.07
N PHE A 191 0.44 6.95 -3.75
CA PHE A 191 0.93 7.52 -5.00
C PHE A 191 1.32 6.45 -6.01
N LYS A 192 1.24 6.83 -7.29
CA LYS A 192 1.71 6.02 -8.39
C LYS A 192 3.16 6.38 -8.71
N PRO A 193 4.13 5.46 -8.59
CA PRO A 193 5.49 5.77 -9.00
C PRO A 193 5.59 5.91 -10.53
N THR A 194 6.78 6.31 -11.00
CA THR A 194 7.10 6.32 -12.43
C THR A 194 6.83 4.96 -13.06
N TYR A 195 6.27 4.92 -14.26
CA TYR A 195 6.07 3.66 -15.00
C TYR A 195 7.40 2.90 -15.14
N GLY A 196 7.38 1.61 -14.82
CA GLY A 196 8.57 0.75 -14.82
C GLY A 196 9.44 0.86 -13.54
N ARG A 197 9.10 1.71 -12.56
CA ARG A 197 9.84 1.80 -11.28
C ARG A 197 9.66 0.55 -10.41
N VAL A 198 8.48 -0.03 -10.42
CA VAL A 198 8.13 -1.30 -9.76
C VAL A 198 7.75 -2.30 -10.85
N SER A 199 8.29 -3.51 -10.80
CA SER A 199 7.96 -4.56 -11.77
C SER A 199 6.47 -4.86 -11.78
N ARG A 200 5.94 -5.12 -12.97
CA ARG A 200 4.55 -5.59 -13.18
C ARG A 200 4.47 -7.11 -13.26
N TYR A 201 5.58 -7.84 -13.12
CA TYR A 201 5.57 -9.30 -13.11
C TYR A 201 4.72 -9.83 -11.94
N GLY A 202 3.67 -10.58 -12.28
CA GLY A 202 2.67 -11.11 -11.34
C GLY A 202 1.59 -10.12 -10.91
N LEU A 203 1.53 -8.92 -11.49
CA LEU A 203 0.32 -8.10 -11.49
C LEU A 203 -0.61 -8.62 -12.60
N VAL A 204 -1.86 -8.97 -12.26
CA VAL A 204 -2.88 -9.26 -13.28
C VAL A 204 -3.18 -7.96 -14.01
N ALA A 205 -2.86 -7.95 -15.32
CA ALA A 205 -2.87 -6.74 -16.13
C ALA A 205 -4.31 -6.23 -16.38
N PHE A 206 -4.46 -4.91 -16.34
CA PHE A 206 -5.63 -4.20 -16.85
C PHE A 206 -5.25 -3.44 -18.12
N ALA A 207 -4.34 -2.46 -18.03
CA ALA A 207 -3.80 -1.75 -19.18
C ALA A 207 -2.27 -1.67 -19.08
N SER A 208 -1.58 -2.54 -19.81
CA SER A 208 -0.14 -2.79 -19.64
C SER A 208 0.77 -1.55 -19.77
N SER A 209 0.38 -0.54 -20.54
CA SER A 209 1.14 0.71 -20.72
C SER A 209 0.91 1.74 -19.61
N LEU A 210 -0.03 1.49 -18.69
CA LEU A 210 -0.46 2.43 -17.66
C LEU A 210 -0.31 1.84 -16.24
N ASP A 211 -0.57 0.54 -16.10
CA ASP A 211 -0.57 -0.15 -14.81
C ASP A 211 0.74 0.06 -14.05
N GLN A 212 0.64 0.44 -12.78
CA GLN A 212 1.80 0.53 -11.91
C GLN A 212 1.42 0.21 -10.46
N ILE A 213 2.21 -0.66 -9.81
CA ILE A 213 2.09 -0.93 -8.38
C ILE A 213 2.63 0.25 -7.58
N GLY A 214 1.96 0.60 -6.48
CA GLY A 214 2.39 1.65 -5.55
C GLY A 214 1.81 1.47 -4.14
N PRO A 215 2.27 2.28 -3.18
CA PRO A 215 1.98 2.08 -1.78
C PRO A 215 0.73 2.85 -1.31
N PHE A 216 0.17 2.38 -0.21
CA PHE A 216 -0.64 3.14 0.74
C PHE A 216 0.02 3.11 2.11
N ALA A 217 0.09 4.25 2.78
CA ALA A 217 0.66 4.40 4.11
C ALA A 217 0.02 5.58 4.86
N ARG A 218 0.27 5.70 6.17
CA ARG A 218 -0.15 6.86 6.96
C ARG A 218 0.87 7.99 6.99
N THR A 219 2.15 7.69 6.75
CA THR A 219 3.24 8.66 6.78
C THR A 219 4.11 8.57 5.52
N ALA A 220 4.78 9.67 5.17
CA ALA A 220 5.69 9.70 4.03
C ALA A 220 6.89 8.76 4.24
N GLY A 221 7.35 8.62 5.49
CA GLY A 221 8.41 7.69 5.88
C GLY A 221 8.03 6.24 5.61
N ASP A 222 6.83 5.83 6.01
CA ASP A 222 6.33 4.48 5.76
C ASP A 222 6.17 4.20 4.24
N ALA A 223 5.68 5.19 3.48
CA ALA A 223 5.58 5.08 2.02
C ALA A 223 6.96 4.98 1.35
N ALA A 224 7.96 5.73 1.84
CA ALA A 224 9.34 5.64 1.37
C ALA A 224 9.98 4.29 1.69
N LEU A 225 9.77 3.78 2.91
CA LEU A 225 10.26 2.47 3.36
C LEU A 225 9.81 1.35 2.42
N ILE A 226 8.50 1.24 2.17
CA ILE A 226 7.98 0.18 1.30
C ILE A 226 8.42 0.36 -0.15
N MET A 227 8.56 1.60 -0.62
CA MET A 227 9.03 1.87 -1.98
C MET A 227 10.48 1.47 -2.20
N GLU A 228 11.37 1.64 -1.22
CA GLU A 228 12.75 1.13 -1.32
C GLU A 228 12.79 -0.40 -1.45
N VAL A 229 11.80 -1.08 -0.85
CA VAL A 229 11.70 -2.54 -0.87
C VAL A 229 11.15 -3.05 -2.18
N ILE A 230 10.09 -2.45 -2.74
CA ILE A 230 9.42 -3.00 -3.94
C ILE A 230 9.96 -2.45 -5.26
N ALA A 231 10.56 -1.25 -5.27
CA ALA A 231 11.06 -0.64 -6.49
C ALA A 231 12.39 -1.25 -6.95
N GLY A 232 12.60 -1.35 -8.26
CA GLY A 232 13.86 -1.81 -8.86
C GLY A 232 13.66 -2.69 -10.08
N HIS A 233 14.78 -3.03 -10.72
CA HIS A 233 14.77 -3.78 -11.96
C HIS A 233 14.36 -5.25 -11.73
N ASP A 234 13.44 -5.74 -12.54
CA ASP A 234 13.14 -7.17 -12.70
C ASP A 234 13.39 -7.60 -14.14
N ARG A 235 14.23 -8.63 -14.33
CA ARG A 235 14.55 -9.17 -15.66
C ARG A 235 13.37 -9.84 -16.36
N ARG A 236 12.32 -10.22 -15.63
CA ARG A 236 11.11 -10.87 -16.17
C ARG A 236 10.10 -9.85 -16.72
N ASP A 237 10.27 -8.58 -16.40
CA ASP A 237 9.46 -7.48 -16.90
C ASP A 237 10.31 -6.60 -17.83
N SER A 238 10.14 -6.77 -19.14
CA SER A 238 10.86 -6.00 -20.16
C SER A 238 10.61 -4.49 -20.09
N THR A 239 9.57 -4.04 -19.37
CA THR A 239 9.24 -2.62 -19.15
C THR A 239 9.84 -2.06 -17.86
N SER A 240 10.42 -2.93 -17.02
CA SER A 240 11.06 -2.55 -15.78
C SER A 240 12.31 -1.71 -16.03
N SER A 241 12.39 -0.55 -15.37
CA SER A 241 13.49 0.38 -15.52
C SER A 241 14.77 -0.18 -14.91
N ARG A 242 15.88 -0.08 -15.65
CA ARG A 242 17.23 -0.40 -15.16
C ARG A 242 17.85 0.72 -14.31
N ARG A 243 17.15 1.85 -14.12
CA ARG A 243 17.66 2.95 -13.28
C ARG A 243 17.74 2.48 -11.83
N SER A 244 18.84 2.83 -11.16
CA SER A 244 19.01 2.56 -9.73
C SER A 244 17.85 3.14 -8.92
N VAL A 245 17.55 2.46 -7.82
CA VAL A 245 16.55 2.91 -6.85
C VAL A 245 17.26 3.85 -5.89
N PRO A 246 16.86 5.12 -5.79
CA PRO A 246 17.45 6.04 -4.83
C PRO A 246 17.00 5.67 -3.41
N GLY A 247 17.77 6.07 -2.40
CA GLY A 247 17.37 5.96 -1.00
C GLY A 247 16.26 6.96 -0.69
N TYR A 248 15.00 6.56 -0.84
CA TYR A 248 13.83 7.39 -0.57
C TYR A 248 13.76 7.85 0.89
N LEU A 249 14.13 7.00 1.86
CA LEU A 249 14.14 7.39 3.27
C LEU A 249 15.17 8.48 3.55
N ALA A 250 16.41 8.30 3.08
CA ALA A 250 17.46 9.31 3.22
C ALA A 250 17.13 10.63 2.49
N ALA A 251 16.36 10.55 1.40
CA ALA A 251 15.88 11.73 0.70
C ALA A 251 14.86 12.55 1.51
N LEU A 252 14.13 11.94 2.46
CA LEU A 252 13.22 12.66 3.35
C LEU A 252 13.97 13.51 4.37
N ASP A 253 15.08 13.01 4.92
CA ASP A 253 15.89 13.72 5.93
C ASP A 253 16.50 15.03 5.40
N SER A 254 16.73 15.08 4.09
CA SER A 254 17.30 16.24 3.39
C SER A 254 16.26 16.98 2.54
N ALA A 255 14.99 16.60 2.62
CA ALA A 255 13.92 17.21 1.83
C ALA A 255 13.68 18.64 2.29
N SER A 256 13.88 19.59 1.37
CA SER A 256 13.43 20.97 1.53
C SER A 256 12.63 21.38 0.31
N VAL A 257 11.52 22.06 0.57
CA VAL A 257 10.68 22.69 -0.45
C VAL A 257 11.12 24.13 -0.74
N SER A 258 12.03 24.69 0.05
CA SER A 258 12.55 26.04 -0.14
C SER A 258 13.28 26.17 -1.48
N GLY A 259 12.93 27.19 -2.27
CA GLY A 259 13.45 27.42 -3.62
C GLY A 259 12.99 26.41 -4.68
N ARG A 260 12.04 25.51 -4.34
CA ARG A 260 11.42 24.60 -5.32
C ARG A 260 10.25 25.29 -6.00
N ARG A 261 10.11 25.07 -7.32
CA ARG A 261 9.00 25.56 -8.14
C ARG A 261 7.92 24.50 -8.27
N PHE A 262 6.68 24.83 -7.93
CA PHE A 262 5.50 23.97 -8.06
C PHE A 262 4.47 24.62 -8.97
N GLY A 263 4.27 24.07 -10.17
CA GLY A 263 3.24 24.57 -11.07
C GLY A 263 1.84 24.13 -10.62
N ILE A 264 0.88 25.05 -10.68
CA ILE A 264 -0.56 24.78 -10.49
C ILE A 264 -1.26 24.92 -11.85
N PRO A 265 -1.58 23.80 -12.54
CA PRO A 265 -2.28 23.86 -13.82
C PRO A 265 -3.69 24.40 -13.64
N LYS A 266 -4.07 25.42 -14.41
CA LYS A 266 -5.41 26.02 -14.37
C LYS A 266 -6.52 25.01 -14.70
N GLU A 267 -6.21 24.02 -15.53
CA GLU A 267 -7.13 22.96 -15.96
C GLU A 267 -7.59 22.08 -14.79
N TYR A 268 -6.83 22.02 -13.68
CA TYR A 268 -7.23 21.28 -12.48
C TYR A 268 -8.33 22.00 -11.68
N PHE A 269 -8.63 23.26 -11.99
CA PHE A 269 -9.58 24.12 -11.27
C PHE A 269 -10.78 24.51 -12.16
N GLY A 270 -11.15 23.63 -13.10
CA GLY A 270 -12.32 23.80 -13.97
C GLY A 270 -13.66 23.50 -13.28
N GLU A 271 -14.75 23.51 -14.07
CA GLU A 271 -16.14 23.41 -13.58
C GLU A 271 -16.47 22.15 -12.78
N GLY A 272 -15.71 21.06 -12.97
CA GLY A 272 -15.93 19.78 -12.26
C GLY A 272 -15.34 19.71 -10.85
N LEU A 273 -14.66 20.75 -10.36
CA LEU A 273 -14.03 20.78 -9.05
C LEU A 273 -14.94 21.44 -8.01
N ASP A 274 -15.25 20.71 -6.94
CA ASP A 274 -15.98 21.26 -5.79
C ASP A 274 -15.18 22.39 -5.09
N GLU A 275 -15.88 23.43 -4.65
CA GLU A 275 -15.27 24.61 -4.05
C GLU A 275 -14.56 24.32 -2.71
N GLU A 276 -15.00 23.32 -1.94
CA GLU A 276 -14.31 22.91 -0.70
C GLU A 276 -12.96 22.25 -1.02
N VAL A 277 -12.91 21.40 -2.04
CA VAL A 277 -11.69 20.75 -2.51
C VAL A 277 -10.72 21.78 -3.07
N LYS A 278 -11.22 22.71 -3.89
CA LYS A 278 -10.44 23.85 -4.41
C LYS A 278 -9.78 24.66 -3.31
N LYS A 279 -10.56 25.07 -2.30
CA LYS A 279 -10.03 25.81 -1.13
C LYS A 279 -8.97 25.01 -0.39
N SER A 280 -9.19 23.71 -0.22
CA SER A 280 -8.23 22.82 0.46
C SER A 280 -6.90 22.73 -0.29
N VAL A 281 -6.92 22.60 -1.62
CA VAL A 281 -5.70 22.55 -2.45
C VAL A 281 -4.96 23.89 -2.43
N LEU A 282 -5.68 25.02 -2.55
CA LEU A 282 -5.06 26.35 -2.48
C LEU A 282 -4.49 26.64 -1.08
N GLY A 283 -5.16 26.19 -0.01
CA GLY A 283 -4.64 26.25 1.35
C GLY A 283 -3.34 25.46 1.49
N ALA A 284 -3.24 24.27 0.88
CA ALA A 284 -1.98 23.53 0.85
C ALA A 284 -0.88 24.30 0.09
N ALA A 285 -1.19 24.94 -1.05
CA ALA A 285 -0.22 25.75 -1.78
C ALA A 285 0.35 26.90 -0.94
N GLU A 286 -0.48 27.55 -0.11
CA GLU A 286 0.01 28.58 0.83
C GLU A 286 0.91 28.01 1.92
N VAL A 287 0.69 26.77 2.38
CA VAL A 287 1.62 26.09 3.29
C VAL A 287 2.98 25.86 2.61
N PHE A 288 3.01 25.40 1.36
CA PHE A 288 4.26 25.23 0.61
C PHE A 288 4.98 26.56 0.39
N LYS A 289 4.26 27.61 0.03
CA LYS A 289 4.80 28.96 -0.14
C LYS A 289 5.40 29.50 1.16
N SER A 290 4.70 29.30 2.28
CA SER A 290 5.18 29.68 3.62
C SER A 290 6.44 28.91 4.03
N ALA A 291 6.63 27.70 3.49
CA ALA A 291 7.84 26.89 3.66
C ALA A 291 8.97 27.24 2.66
N GLY A 292 8.81 28.32 1.88
CA GLY A 292 9.82 28.86 0.96
C GLY A 292 9.73 28.35 -0.47
N ALA A 293 8.67 27.64 -0.84
CA ALA A 293 8.45 27.23 -2.22
C ALA A 293 7.97 28.38 -3.11
N GLU A 294 8.27 28.29 -4.40
CA GLU A 294 7.70 29.11 -5.47
C GLU A 294 6.51 28.37 -6.07
N ILE A 295 5.36 29.03 -6.19
CA ILE A 295 4.11 28.50 -6.77
C ILE A 295 3.81 29.22 -8.09
#